data_AF-A0A1I5VHL8-F1
#
_entry.id   AF-A0A1I5VHL8-F1
#
_cell.length_a   1.000
_cell.length_b   1.000
_cell.length_c   1.000
_cell.angle_alpha   90.00
_cell.angle_beta   90.00
_cell.angle_gamma   90.00
#
_symmetry.space_group_name_H-M   'P 1'
#
loop_
_entity.id
_entity.type
_entity.pdbx_description
1 polymer ?
#
loop_
_entity_poly.entity_id
_entity_poly.type
_entity_poly.pdbx_seq_one_letter_code
_entity_poly.pdbx_strand_id
1 'polypeptide(L)'
;MTLKEAYKILGASKHDDDREIKAKYKKLLILYHPDSDPTRKRNPEDDDKIRQVIEAYKKIKESEGEPYFDTYEFTWDAFENKAAFSERNIYVQFKMYDEELPLSKMARGRFVWDPDMEEFKLFSKSVLEACKDIMTDYSARLTPDKVKDIFHFMMQEYVLPADAARKIGNKVREDRDTEVFTFNGFVKENPADPKASAPTIGEPLNIFLREDRAVVEEIVTGKVLGSVSFDEDELYYVVLPLLEDPKVQTHASITKVEKSRRFGNRMNVVIELMIPKDLKDVAVSNERQIKRRIG
;
A
#
# COMPACT_ATOMS: atom_id res chain seq x y z
N MET A 1 22.81 21.11 16.07
CA MET A 1 22.09 21.48 14.82
C MET A 1 20.85 22.35 15.12
N THR A 2 20.43 23.21 14.18
CA THR A 2 19.22 24.05 14.28
C THR A 2 17.95 23.31 13.82
N LEU A 3 16.76 23.77 14.21
CA LEU A 3 15.50 23.13 13.81
C LEU A 3 15.29 23.14 12.28
N LYS A 4 15.69 24.22 11.60
CA LYS A 4 15.62 24.31 10.13
C LYS A 4 16.55 23.30 9.44
N GLU A 5 17.74 23.09 10.00
CA GLU A 5 18.67 22.08 9.51
C GLU A 5 18.15 20.66 9.76
N ALA A 6 17.52 20.41 10.90
CA ALA A 6 16.90 19.12 11.21
C ALA A 6 15.83 18.72 10.19
N TYR A 7 14.90 19.64 9.88
CA TYR A 7 13.91 19.42 8.81
C TYR A 7 14.57 19.16 7.45
N LYS A 8 15.64 19.90 7.12
CA LYS A 8 16.39 19.71 5.88
C LYS A 8 17.06 18.34 5.80
N ILE A 9 17.68 17.88 6.90
CA ILE A 9 18.35 16.56 6.98
C ILE A 9 17.33 15.44 6.77
N LEU A 10 16.15 15.54 7.39
CA LEU A 10 15.10 14.54 7.21
C LEU A 10 14.36 14.63 5.87
N GLY A 11 14.53 15.71 5.10
CA GLY A 11 13.65 16.00 3.96
C GLY A 11 12.19 16.26 4.39
N ALA A 12 12.00 16.69 5.63
CA ALA A 12 10.70 16.97 6.23
C ALA A 12 10.37 18.47 6.17
N SER A 13 9.09 18.78 6.31
CA SER A 13 8.54 20.13 6.43
C SER A 13 7.91 20.33 7.79
N LYS A 14 7.85 21.58 8.26
CA LYS A 14 7.08 21.95 9.46
C LYS A 14 5.57 21.73 9.34
N HIS A 15 5.10 21.46 8.11
CA HIS A 15 3.70 21.18 7.80
C HIS A 15 3.41 19.69 7.72
N ASP A 16 4.46 18.86 7.71
CA ASP A 16 4.29 17.42 7.74
C ASP A 16 3.75 17.01 9.10
N ASP A 17 2.91 15.98 9.12
CA ASP A 17 2.47 15.40 10.38
C ASP A 17 3.55 14.48 11.00
N ASP A 18 3.35 14.08 12.25
CA ASP A 18 4.31 13.21 12.95
C ASP A 18 4.57 11.89 12.21
N ARG A 19 3.53 11.34 11.58
CA ARG A 19 3.63 10.09 10.83
C ARG A 19 4.55 10.27 9.62
N GLU A 20 4.36 11.33 8.84
CA GLU A 20 5.21 11.66 7.68
C GLU A 20 6.66 11.91 8.10
N ILE A 21 6.89 12.66 9.19
CA ILE A 21 8.24 12.92 9.71
C ILE A 21 8.90 11.60 10.13
N LYS A 22 8.17 10.73 10.84
CA LYS A 22 8.66 9.42 11.28
C LYS A 22 8.97 8.50 10.10
N ALA A 23 8.13 8.50 9.07
CA ALA A 23 8.36 7.73 7.84
C ALA A 23 9.65 8.17 7.14
N LYS A 24 9.86 9.49 6.99
CA LYS A 24 11.08 10.07 6.40
C LYS A 24 12.33 9.74 7.23
N TYR A 25 12.24 9.84 8.56
CA TYR A 25 13.29 9.43 9.48
C TYR A 25 13.71 7.97 9.26
N LYS A 26 12.74 7.05 9.29
CA LYS A 26 13.00 5.62 9.10
C LYS A 26 13.58 5.32 7.72
N LYS A 27 13.07 5.95 6.67
CA LYS A 27 13.59 5.78 5.30
C LYS A 27 15.08 6.14 5.19
N LEU A 28 15.52 7.20 5.88
CA LEU A 28 16.92 7.60 5.92
C LEU A 28 17.78 6.65 6.75
N LEU A 29 17.26 6.14 7.87
CA LEU A 29 17.95 5.10 8.64
C LEU A 29 18.16 3.83 7.82
N ILE A 30 17.14 3.41 7.07
CA ILE A 30 17.21 2.29 6.15
C ILE A 30 18.26 2.58 5.08
N LEU A 31 18.25 3.77 4.46
CA LEU A 31 19.21 4.15 3.42
C LEU A 31 20.68 4.00 3.83
N TYR A 32 21.02 4.36 5.06
CA TYR A 32 22.41 4.35 5.54
C TYR A 32 22.76 3.08 6.36
N HIS A 33 21.84 2.14 6.49
CA HIS A 33 22.07 0.87 7.20
C HIS A 33 23.13 0.01 6.48
N PRO A 34 24.02 -0.72 7.17
CA PRO A 34 25.05 -1.54 6.51
C PRO A 34 24.47 -2.60 5.56
N ASP A 35 23.28 -3.14 5.87
CA ASP A 35 22.61 -4.14 5.02
C ASP A 35 22.03 -3.56 3.73
N SER A 36 21.97 -2.22 3.63
CA SER A 36 21.53 -1.49 2.42
C SER A 36 22.53 -1.50 1.30
N ASP A 37 23.80 -1.81 1.58
CA ASP A 37 24.78 -2.06 0.54
C ASP A 37 24.76 -3.54 0.09
N PRO A 38 24.41 -3.84 -1.17
CA PRO A 38 24.46 -5.19 -1.72
C PRO A 38 25.88 -5.80 -1.70
N THR A 39 26.92 -4.97 -1.69
CA THR A 39 28.33 -5.41 -1.57
C THR A 39 28.78 -5.59 -0.12
N ARG A 40 27.93 -5.23 0.85
CA ARG A 40 28.19 -5.23 2.30
C ARG A 40 29.46 -4.45 2.70
N LYS A 41 29.89 -3.48 1.88
CA LYS A 41 31.06 -2.64 2.18
C LYS A 41 30.59 -1.42 2.96
N ARG A 42 30.91 -1.39 4.26
CA ARG A 42 30.58 -0.24 5.12
C ARG A 42 31.37 1.00 4.71
N ASN A 43 30.68 2.07 4.31
CA ASN A 43 31.26 3.40 4.21
C ASN A 43 31.18 4.10 5.58
N PRO A 44 32.31 4.56 6.17
CA PRO A 44 32.30 5.33 7.41
C PRO A 44 31.42 6.59 7.38
N GLU A 45 31.19 7.16 6.21
CA GLU A 45 30.30 8.32 6.05
C GLU A 45 28.83 7.98 6.34
N ASP A 46 28.41 6.73 6.16
CA ASP A 46 27.02 6.33 6.42
C ASP A 46 26.74 6.25 7.93
N ASP A 47 27.74 5.90 8.73
CA ASP A 47 27.64 6.00 10.20
C ASP A 47 27.43 7.44 10.66
N ASP A 48 28.11 8.40 10.03
CA ASP A 48 27.94 9.82 10.34
C ASP A 48 26.55 10.32 9.92
N LYS A 49 26.06 9.91 8.74
CA LYS A 49 24.72 10.25 8.28
C LYS A 49 23.63 9.66 9.18
N ILE A 50 23.77 8.41 9.65
CA ILE A 50 22.85 7.82 10.64
C ILE A 50 22.79 8.70 11.89
N ARG A 51 23.94 9.09 12.45
CA ARG A 51 24.00 9.97 13.62
C ARG A 51 23.31 11.31 13.38
N GLN A 52 23.54 11.92 12.22
CA GLN A 52 22.90 13.18 11.84
C GLN A 52 21.37 13.03 11.71
N VAL A 53 20.89 11.92 11.13
CA VAL A 53 19.47 11.62 10.99
C VAL A 53 18.79 11.42 12.36
N ILE A 54 19.45 10.71 13.29
CA ILE A 54 18.97 10.54 14.67
C ILE A 54 18.94 11.89 15.40
N GLU A 55 20.00 12.71 15.30
CA GLU A 55 20.03 14.03 15.92
C GLU A 55 18.93 14.93 15.35
N ALA A 56 18.71 14.89 14.04
CA ALA A 56 17.65 15.63 13.33
C ALA A 56 16.26 15.28 13.87
N TYR A 57 15.92 13.99 13.93
CA TYR A 57 14.62 13.56 14.43
C TYR A 57 14.43 13.91 15.92
N LYS A 58 15.46 13.68 16.74
CA LYS A 58 15.47 14.10 18.15
C LYS A 58 15.17 15.58 18.30
N LYS A 59 15.81 16.44 17.50
CA LYS A 59 15.65 17.89 17.61
C LYS A 59 14.23 18.37 17.25
N ILE A 60 13.60 17.72 16.27
CA ILE A 60 12.21 17.99 15.92
C ILE A 60 11.30 17.58 17.08
N LYS A 61 11.49 16.38 17.63
CA LYS A 61 10.72 15.89 18.79
C LYS A 61 10.86 16.73 20.05
N GLU A 62 12.07 17.15 20.38
CA GLU A 62 12.31 18.09 21.49
C GLU A 62 11.58 19.42 21.29
N SER A 63 11.46 19.90 20.04
CA SER A 63 10.73 21.14 19.74
C SER A 63 9.22 21.01 19.87
N GLU A 64 8.70 19.78 19.75
CA GLU A 64 7.29 19.42 19.98
C GLU A 64 7.00 19.12 21.46
N GLY A 65 8.02 19.10 22.33
CA GLY A 65 7.88 18.78 23.75
C GLY A 65 7.87 17.28 24.07
N GLU A 66 8.21 16.43 23.11
CA GLU A 66 8.24 14.98 23.26
C GLU A 66 9.63 14.51 23.74
N PRO A 67 9.74 13.80 24.88
CA PRO A 67 11.01 13.28 25.35
C PRO A 67 11.49 12.16 24.43
N TYR A 68 12.63 12.37 23.76
CA TYR A 68 13.20 11.40 22.83
C TYR A 68 14.45 10.71 23.41
N PHE A 69 14.36 9.39 23.59
CA PHE A 69 15.48 8.50 23.85
C PHE A 69 15.46 7.38 22.82
N ASP A 70 16.42 7.39 21.91
CA ASP A 70 16.63 6.29 20.96
C ASP A 70 18.07 5.81 21.08
N THR A 71 18.22 4.60 21.60
CA THR A 71 19.45 3.81 21.49
C THR A 71 19.35 3.06 20.18
N TYR A 72 19.88 3.65 19.11
CA TYR A 72 19.78 3.11 17.76
C TYR A 72 20.27 1.65 17.66
N GLU A 73 19.32 0.73 17.55
CA GLU A 73 19.45 -0.59 16.94
C GLU A 73 18.40 -0.65 15.82
N PHE A 74 18.84 -0.63 14.56
CA PHE A 74 17.90 -0.70 13.45
C PHE A 74 17.27 -2.10 13.39
N THR A 75 15.98 -2.17 13.69
CA THR A 75 15.15 -3.35 13.48
C THR A 75 13.98 -2.99 12.58
N TRP A 76 13.67 -3.84 11.60
CA TRP A 76 12.43 -3.70 10.83
C TRP A 76 11.24 -3.87 11.77
N ASP A 77 10.53 -2.78 12.04
CA ASP A 77 9.53 -2.69 13.12
C ASP A 77 8.09 -2.58 12.59
N ALA A 78 7.87 -2.97 11.33
CA ALA A 78 6.52 -3.11 10.79
C ALA A 78 5.73 -4.16 11.59
N PHE A 79 4.39 -4.05 11.58
CA PHE A 79 3.53 -5.01 12.25
C PHE A 79 3.75 -6.43 11.69
N GLU A 80 3.86 -7.42 12.57
CA GLU A 80 4.09 -8.81 12.18
C GLU A 80 2.80 -9.63 12.31
N ASN A 81 2.32 -10.18 11.18
CA ASN A 81 1.27 -11.18 11.20
C ASN A 81 1.88 -12.56 11.49
N LYS A 82 2.01 -12.91 12.77
CA LYS A 82 2.57 -14.19 13.20
C LYS A 82 1.82 -15.42 12.65
N ALA A 83 0.58 -15.26 12.20
CA ALA A 83 -0.24 -16.31 11.62
C ALA A 83 -0.14 -16.42 10.08
N ALA A 84 0.61 -15.52 9.42
CA ALA A 84 0.85 -15.64 7.99
C ALA A 84 1.60 -16.94 7.67
N PHE A 85 1.34 -17.48 6.48
CA PHE A 85 1.75 -18.84 6.13
C PHE A 85 3.27 -19.05 6.10
N SER A 86 4.04 -18.03 5.73
CA SER A 86 5.49 -18.11 5.65
C SER A 86 6.15 -16.84 6.17
N GLU A 87 7.47 -16.82 6.19
CA GLU A 87 8.21 -15.57 6.23
C GLU A 87 8.44 -15.08 4.81
N ARG A 88 8.72 -13.78 4.67
CA ARG A 88 9.15 -13.16 3.42
C ARG A 88 10.38 -12.28 3.66
N ASN A 89 11.21 -12.11 2.63
CA ASN A 89 12.33 -11.16 2.71
C ASN A 89 11.79 -9.73 2.55
N ILE A 90 12.29 -8.77 3.30
CA ILE A 90 11.94 -7.36 3.10
C ILE A 90 12.96 -6.75 2.15
N TYR A 91 12.45 -6.20 1.04
CA TYR A 91 13.26 -5.64 -0.02
C TYR A 91 13.17 -4.13 -0.02
N VAL A 92 14.33 -3.48 -0.13
CA VAL A 92 14.40 -2.03 -0.32
C VAL A 92 15.34 -1.74 -1.49
N GLN A 93 14.93 -0.81 -2.34
CA GLN A 93 15.70 -0.34 -3.47
C GLN A 93 15.88 1.17 -3.33
N PHE A 94 17.13 1.62 -3.24
CA PHE A 94 17.42 3.03 -3.07
C PHE A 94 17.65 3.71 -4.41
N LYS A 95 17.43 5.03 -4.45
CA LYS A 95 17.84 5.88 -5.55
C LYS A 95 18.91 6.84 -5.07
N MET A 96 20.08 6.85 -5.73
CA MET A 96 21.11 7.87 -5.53
C MET A 96 21.32 8.59 -6.85
N TYR A 97 21.21 9.92 -6.86
CA TYR A 97 21.42 10.75 -8.06
C TYR A 97 20.62 10.27 -9.28
N ASP A 98 19.34 9.95 -9.08
CA ASP A 98 18.40 9.39 -10.09
C ASP A 98 18.76 7.99 -10.64
N GLU A 99 19.82 7.36 -10.14
CA GLU A 99 20.15 5.96 -10.44
C GLU A 99 19.56 5.01 -9.39
N GLU A 100 18.91 3.95 -9.87
CA GLU A 100 18.41 2.88 -8.99
C GLU A 100 19.57 1.97 -8.57
N LEU A 101 19.84 1.94 -7.27
CA LEU A 101 20.81 1.03 -6.68
C LEU A 101 20.29 -0.42 -6.71
N PRO A 102 21.17 -1.42 -6.58
CA PRO A 102 20.74 -2.80 -6.53
C PRO A 102 19.84 -3.07 -5.31
N LEU A 103 19.02 -4.11 -5.45
CA LEU A 103 18.04 -4.50 -4.44
C LEU A 103 18.73 -5.03 -3.17
N SER A 104 18.35 -4.51 -2.01
CA SER A 104 18.91 -4.90 -0.71
C SER A 104 17.88 -5.65 0.14
N LYS A 105 18.35 -6.66 0.88
CA LYS A 105 17.54 -7.49 1.79
C LYS A 105 17.69 -6.97 3.21
N MET A 106 16.65 -6.28 3.72
CA MET A 106 16.69 -5.61 5.02
C MET A 106 16.33 -6.49 6.20
N ALA A 107 15.38 -7.40 6.00
CA ALA A 107 14.88 -8.25 7.06
C ALA A 107 14.26 -9.51 6.47
N ARG A 108 13.89 -10.44 7.34
CA ARG A 108 13.07 -11.58 7.01
C ARG A 108 12.13 -11.84 8.17
N GLY A 109 10.84 -12.02 7.88
CA GLY A 109 9.82 -12.22 8.90
C GLY A 109 8.42 -12.20 8.30
N ARG A 110 7.39 -12.22 9.14
CA ARG A 110 5.99 -12.17 8.70
C ARG A 110 5.43 -10.74 8.69
N PHE A 111 6.24 -9.80 8.23
CA PHE A 111 5.89 -8.39 8.28
C PHE A 111 4.80 -8.05 7.27
N VAL A 112 3.74 -7.41 7.76
CA VAL A 112 2.71 -6.77 6.96
C VAL A 112 3.34 -5.63 6.16
N TRP A 113 2.84 -5.42 4.95
CA TRP A 113 3.18 -4.30 4.10
C TRP A 113 2.80 -2.98 4.76
N ASP A 114 3.80 -2.13 4.94
CA ASP A 114 3.63 -0.75 5.39
C ASP A 114 4.00 0.20 4.25
N PRO A 115 3.02 0.90 3.63
CA PRO A 115 3.26 1.85 2.56
C PRO A 115 4.28 2.95 2.89
N ASP A 116 4.45 3.29 4.17
CA ASP A 116 5.40 4.31 4.62
C ASP A 116 6.86 3.80 4.60
N MET A 117 7.05 2.48 4.53
CA MET A 117 8.33 1.80 4.73
C MET A 117 8.79 0.97 3.53
N GLU A 118 7.85 0.38 2.78
CA GLU A 118 8.13 -0.55 1.69
C GLU A 118 7.29 -0.21 0.45
N GLU A 119 7.96 -0.08 -0.70
CA GLU A 119 7.26 0.13 -1.97
C GLU A 119 6.49 -1.13 -2.37
N PHE A 120 5.24 -0.96 -2.84
CA PHE A 120 4.35 -2.08 -3.15
C PHE A 120 4.95 -3.07 -4.17
N LYS A 121 5.70 -2.59 -5.18
CA LYS A 121 6.40 -3.44 -6.16
C LYS A 121 7.44 -4.38 -5.52
N LEU A 122 8.07 -3.93 -4.43
CA LEU A 122 9.09 -4.72 -3.72
C LEU A 122 8.43 -5.70 -2.77
N PHE A 123 7.37 -5.26 -2.10
CA PHE A 123 6.48 -6.11 -1.31
C PHE A 123 5.88 -7.26 -2.14
N SER A 124 5.27 -6.97 -3.30
CA SER A 124 4.66 -7.98 -4.14
C SER A 124 5.68 -8.97 -4.70
N LYS A 125 6.88 -8.49 -5.09
CA LYS A 125 8.01 -9.35 -5.45
C LYS A 125 8.43 -10.26 -4.29
N SER A 126 8.52 -9.72 -3.09
CA SER A 126 8.86 -10.46 -1.87
C SER A 126 7.88 -11.61 -1.61
N VAL A 127 6.57 -11.34 -1.69
CA VAL A 127 5.52 -12.34 -1.50
C VAL A 127 5.55 -13.39 -2.61
N LEU A 128 5.81 -12.99 -3.87
CA LEU A 128 5.94 -13.93 -4.99
C LEU A 128 7.13 -14.87 -4.84
N GLU A 129 8.26 -14.38 -4.32
CA GLU A 129 9.42 -15.24 -4.04
C GLU A 129 9.11 -16.22 -2.91
N ALA A 130 8.52 -15.75 -1.81
CA ALA A 130 8.10 -16.63 -0.72
C ALA A 130 7.09 -17.70 -1.21
N CYS A 131 6.14 -17.32 -2.07
CA CYS A 131 5.20 -18.24 -2.71
C CYS A 131 5.92 -19.35 -3.50
N LYS A 132 6.96 -19.02 -4.27
CA LYS A 132 7.74 -19.99 -5.05
C LYS A 132 8.58 -20.90 -4.17
N ASP A 133 9.16 -20.35 -3.11
CA ASP A 133 9.94 -21.10 -2.13
C ASP A 133 9.06 -22.17 -1.46
N ILE A 134 7.88 -21.77 -0.96
CA ILE A 134 6.88 -22.70 -0.41
C ILE A 134 6.53 -23.80 -1.40
N MET A 135 6.17 -23.44 -2.63
CA MET A 135 5.76 -24.45 -3.62
C MET A 135 6.89 -25.45 -3.89
N THR A 136 8.14 -24.99 -3.85
CA THR A 136 9.33 -25.84 -4.00
C THR A 136 9.51 -26.75 -2.78
N ASP A 137 9.39 -26.22 -1.57
CA ASP A 137 9.51 -26.98 -0.31
C ASP A 137 8.48 -28.11 -0.22
N TYR A 138 7.26 -27.86 -0.70
CA TYR A 138 6.19 -28.86 -0.76
C TYR A 138 6.27 -29.77 -2.00
N SER A 139 7.32 -29.67 -2.82
CA SER A 139 7.46 -30.41 -4.10
C SER A 139 6.25 -30.26 -5.02
N ALA A 140 5.54 -29.13 -4.94
CA ALA A 140 4.35 -28.86 -5.73
C ALA A 140 4.72 -28.38 -7.13
N ARG A 141 3.93 -28.77 -8.13
CA ARG A 141 4.12 -28.31 -9.52
C ARG A 141 3.83 -26.81 -9.63
N LEU A 142 4.82 -26.03 -10.09
CA LEU A 142 4.67 -24.61 -10.39
C LEU A 142 3.87 -24.41 -11.69
N THR A 143 2.55 -24.36 -11.58
CA THR A 143 1.67 -23.91 -12.68
C THR A 143 1.28 -22.45 -12.47
N PRO A 144 1.11 -21.64 -13.54
CA PRO A 144 0.72 -20.23 -13.40
C PRO A 144 -0.53 -20.02 -12.54
N ASP A 145 -1.56 -20.84 -12.70
CA ASP A 145 -2.80 -20.73 -11.90
C ASP A 145 -2.58 -21.01 -10.41
N LYS A 146 -1.78 -22.02 -10.06
CA LYS A 146 -1.48 -22.33 -8.66
C LYS A 146 -0.67 -21.22 -8.02
N VAL A 147 0.36 -20.73 -8.73
CA VAL A 147 1.20 -19.62 -8.27
C VAL A 147 0.33 -18.40 -8.04
N LYS A 148 -0.53 -18.04 -9.01
CA LYS A 148 -1.45 -16.90 -8.90
C LYS A 148 -2.36 -17.01 -7.67
N ASP A 149 -3.02 -18.14 -7.48
CA ASP A 149 -3.98 -18.31 -6.39
C ASP A 149 -3.28 -18.28 -5.02
N ILE A 150 -2.16 -19.00 -4.86
CA ILE A 150 -1.38 -19.01 -3.61
C ILE A 150 -0.82 -17.61 -3.34
N PHE A 151 -0.29 -16.95 -4.37
CA PHE A 151 0.21 -15.59 -4.27
C PHE A 151 -0.85 -14.63 -3.73
N HIS A 152 -2.08 -14.64 -4.27
CA HIS A 152 -3.14 -13.77 -3.78
C HIS A 152 -3.57 -14.11 -2.34
N PHE A 153 -3.63 -15.39 -1.98
CA PHE A 153 -3.87 -15.78 -0.59
C PHE A 153 -2.78 -15.27 0.35
N MET A 154 -1.51 -15.33 -0.06
CA MET A 154 -0.41 -14.79 0.74
C MET A 154 -0.45 -13.27 0.82
N MET A 155 -0.73 -12.57 -0.29
CA MET A 155 -0.87 -11.11 -0.29
C MET A 155 -1.90 -10.64 0.73
N GLN A 156 -3.04 -11.32 0.83
CA GLN A 156 -4.08 -11.02 1.84
C GLN A 156 -3.58 -11.17 3.29
N GLU A 157 -2.63 -12.06 3.57
CA GLU A 157 -2.07 -12.23 4.92
C GLU A 157 -1.14 -11.08 5.33
N TYR A 158 -0.60 -10.34 4.35
CA TYR A 158 0.37 -9.27 4.59
C TYR A 158 -0.17 -7.87 4.28
N VAL A 159 -1.44 -7.69 3.95
CA VAL A 159 -2.04 -6.36 3.74
C VAL A 159 -3.10 -6.14 4.81
N LEU A 160 -3.04 -4.99 5.47
CA LEU A 160 -4.10 -4.48 6.35
C LEU A 160 -4.83 -3.37 5.59
N PRO A 161 -6.01 -3.66 4.99
CA PRO A 161 -6.64 -2.75 4.03
C PRO A 161 -6.97 -1.37 4.60
N ALA A 162 -7.53 -1.28 5.80
CA ALA A 162 -7.92 0.01 6.38
C ALA A 162 -6.70 0.85 6.79
N ASP A 163 -5.65 0.23 7.35
CA ASP A 163 -4.38 0.90 7.63
C ASP A 163 -3.74 1.40 6.33
N ALA A 164 -3.58 0.52 5.32
CA ALA A 164 -3.00 0.89 4.05
C ALA A 164 -3.80 2.00 3.33
N ALA A 165 -5.14 1.96 3.37
CA ALA A 165 -6.00 2.99 2.82
C ALA A 165 -5.78 4.36 3.45
N ARG A 166 -5.63 4.43 4.79
CA ARG A 166 -5.29 5.67 5.50
C ARG A 166 -3.90 6.20 5.12
N LYS A 167 -3.03 5.31 4.63
CA LYS A 167 -1.65 5.64 4.29
C LYS A 167 -1.47 6.15 2.86
N ILE A 168 -2.16 5.55 1.91
CA ILE A 168 -2.01 5.87 0.47
C ILE A 168 -3.17 6.69 -0.10
N GLY A 169 -4.31 6.71 0.59
CA GLY A 169 -5.51 7.42 0.15
C GLY A 169 -5.40 8.93 0.35
N ASN A 170 -6.00 9.69 -0.57
CA ASN A 170 -6.07 11.14 -0.43
C ASN A 170 -7.21 11.52 0.54
N LYS A 171 -6.87 11.99 1.74
CA LYS A 171 -7.84 12.39 2.77
C LYS A 171 -8.56 13.68 2.37
N VAL A 172 -9.87 13.59 2.14
CA VAL A 172 -10.69 14.73 1.66
C VAL A 172 -11.60 15.31 2.72
N ARG A 173 -12.00 14.51 3.71
CA ARG A 173 -12.85 14.93 4.82
C ARG A 173 -12.53 14.13 6.07
N GLU A 174 -12.69 14.76 7.22
CA GLU A 174 -12.64 14.10 8.52
C GLU A 174 -13.76 14.67 9.39
N ASP A 175 -14.57 13.76 9.93
CA ASP A 175 -15.61 14.06 10.90
C ASP A 175 -15.19 13.52 12.28
N ARG A 176 -16.06 13.61 13.29
CA ARG A 176 -15.74 13.15 14.65
C ARG A 176 -15.31 11.68 14.68
N ASP A 177 -16.04 10.83 13.97
CA ASP A 177 -15.94 9.37 14.06
C ASP A 177 -15.43 8.71 12.77
N THR A 178 -15.32 9.46 11.67
CA THR A 178 -15.06 8.92 10.33
C THR A 178 -14.04 9.74 9.57
N GLU A 179 -13.20 9.08 8.78
CA GLU A 179 -12.26 9.68 7.84
C GLU A 179 -12.64 9.28 6.41
N VAL A 180 -12.56 10.23 5.48
CA VAL A 180 -12.95 10.02 4.08
C VAL A 180 -11.72 10.12 3.20
N PHE A 181 -11.44 9.04 2.47
CA PHE A 181 -10.31 8.92 1.56
C PHE A 181 -10.80 8.69 0.14
N THR A 182 -10.12 9.31 -0.82
CA THR A 182 -10.39 9.15 -2.25
C THR A 182 -9.32 8.31 -2.94
N PHE A 183 -9.78 7.44 -3.84
CA PHE A 183 -8.95 6.59 -4.69
C PHE A 183 -9.40 6.72 -6.15
N ASN A 184 -8.46 6.74 -7.08
CA ASN A 184 -8.76 6.87 -8.49
C ASN A 184 -8.87 5.49 -9.14
N GLY A 185 -9.81 5.36 -10.06
CA GLY A 185 -9.94 4.20 -10.92
C GLY A 185 -10.59 4.57 -12.25
N PHE A 186 -10.82 3.58 -13.10
CA PHE A 186 -11.49 3.80 -14.37
C PHE A 186 -12.38 2.63 -14.76
N VAL A 187 -13.43 2.94 -15.52
CA VAL A 187 -14.34 1.96 -16.12
C VAL A 187 -14.19 2.06 -17.63
N LYS A 188 -13.99 0.91 -18.27
CA LYS A 188 -14.04 0.80 -19.74
C LYS A 188 -15.48 0.49 -20.13
N GLU A 189 -16.09 1.38 -20.88
CA GLU A 189 -17.45 1.17 -21.38
C GLU A 189 -17.48 -0.04 -22.33
N ASN A 190 -18.48 -0.91 -22.16
CA ASN A 190 -18.66 -2.05 -23.05
C ASN A 190 -19.33 -1.58 -24.36
N PRO A 191 -18.71 -1.77 -25.54
CA PRO A 191 -19.26 -1.30 -26.83
C PRO A 191 -20.61 -1.92 -27.22
N ALA A 192 -21.06 -2.96 -26.52
CA ALA A 192 -22.25 -3.74 -26.86
C ALA A 192 -23.58 -3.06 -26.50
N ASP A 193 -23.58 -1.95 -25.75
CA ASP A 193 -24.82 -1.21 -25.40
C ASP A 193 -24.83 0.22 -25.97
N PRO A 194 -25.13 0.39 -27.28
CA PRO A 194 -25.17 1.69 -27.95
C PRO A 194 -26.32 2.60 -27.49
N LYS A 195 -27.19 2.16 -26.56
CA LYS A 195 -28.29 2.95 -25.99
C LYS A 195 -28.01 3.43 -24.56
N ALA A 196 -26.83 3.17 -24.02
CA ALA A 196 -26.43 3.71 -22.72
C ALA A 196 -26.50 5.24 -22.75
N SER A 197 -27.39 5.82 -21.92
CA SER A 197 -27.31 7.24 -21.56
C SER A 197 -25.87 7.56 -21.16
N ALA A 198 -25.32 8.65 -21.69
CA ALA A 198 -24.03 9.14 -21.25
C ALA A 198 -24.13 9.40 -19.73
N PRO A 199 -23.25 8.80 -18.91
CA PRO A 199 -23.34 8.96 -17.48
C PRO A 199 -23.06 10.41 -17.10
N THR A 200 -23.81 10.91 -16.12
CA THR A 200 -23.66 12.28 -15.64
C THR A 200 -22.40 12.39 -14.78
N ILE A 201 -21.55 13.37 -15.09
CA ILE A 201 -20.35 13.66 -14.31
C ILE A 201 -20.76 14.21 -12.94
N GLY A 202 -20.12 13.72 -11.88
CA GLY A 202 -20.34 14.16 -10.50
C GLY A 202 -21.56 13.56 -9.82
N GLU A 203 -22.40 12.78 -10.52
CA GLU A 203 -23.48 12.06 -9.87
C GLU A 203 -22.93 10.88 -9.05
N PRO A 204 -23.48 10.64 -7.85
CA PRO A 204 -23.07 9.51 -7.01
C PRO A 204 -23.52 8.19 -7.64
N LEU A 205 -22.63 7.21 -7.57
CA LEU A 205 -22.79 5.84 -8.04
C LEU A 205 -22.60 4.89 -6.86
N ASN A 206 -23.35 3.79 -6.88
CA ASN A 206 -23.06 2.67 -5.99
C ASN A 206 -21.82 1.95 -6.52
N ILE A 207 -20.99 1.46 -5.60
CA ILE A 207 -19.84 0.61 -5.90
C ILE A 207 -19.87 -0.59 -4.97
N PHE A 208 -19.69 -1.79 -5.53
CA PHE A 208 -19.73 -3.04 -4.77
C PHE A 208 -18.87 -4.12 -5.44
N LEU A 209 -18.55 -5.17 -4.70
CA LEU A 209 -17.83 -6.33 -5.22
C LEU A 209 -18.78 -7.32 -5.90
N ARG A 210 -18.40 -7.77 -7.11
CA ARG A 210 -19.05 -8.85 -7.85
C ARG A 210 -18.00 -9.66 -8.61
N GLU A 211 -17.92 -10.96 -8.35
CA GLU A 211 -16.94 -11.87 -8.97
C GLU A 211 -15.50 -11.34 -8.83
N ASP A 212 -15.11 -10.97 -7.61
CA ASP A 212 -13.78 -10.42 -7.26
C ASP A 212 -13.42 -9.11 -7.99
N ARG A 213 -14.42 -8.38 -8.50
CA ARG A 213 -14.23 -7.10 -9.19
C ARG A 213 -15.11 -6.04 -8.59
N ALA A 214 -14.54 -4.84 -8.41
CA ALA A 214 -15.34 -3.65 -8.13
C ALA A 214 -16.22 -3.34 -9.34
N VAL A 215 -17.51 -3.17 -9.12
CA VAL A 215 -18.50 -2.83 -10.13
C VAL A 215 -19.24 -1.58 -9.70
N VAL A 216 -19.47 -0.67 -10.64
CA VAL A 216 -20.25 0.55 -10.40
C VAL A 216 -21.63 0.47 -11.07
N GLU A 217 -22.63 0.99 -10.39
CA GLU A 217 -24.01 1.11 -10.89
C GLU A 217 -24.61 2.48 -10.60
N GLU A 218 -25.51 2.92 -11.47
CA GLU A 218 -26.32 4.12 -11.25
C GLU A 218 -27.31 3.89 -10.09
N ILE A 219 -27.34 4.80 -9.11
CA ILE A 219 -28.19 4.68 -7.91
C ILE A 219 -29.68 4.63 -8.25
N VAL A 220 -30.12 5.47 -9.20
CA VAL A 220 -31.55 5.64 -9.51
C VAL A 220 -32.07 4.53 -10.41
N THR A 221 -31.31 4.15 -11.44
CA THR A 221 -31.76 3.21 -12.46
C THR A 221 -31.34 1.76 -12.16
N GLY A 222 -30.36 1.56 -11.28
CA GLY A 222 -29.71 0.26 -11.04
C GLY A 222 -28.89 -0.24 -12.24
N LYS A 223 -28.60 0.63 -13.22
CA LYS A 223 -27.85 0.26 -14.41
C LYS A 223 -26.37 0.10 -14.06
N VAL A 224 -25.85 -1.11 -14.30
CA VAL A 224 -24.41 -1.40 -14.17
C VAL A 224 -23.64 -0.70 -15.29
N LEU A 225 -22.67 0.13 -14.91
CA LEU A 225 -21.81 0.86 -15.86
C LEU A 225 -20.57 0.06 -16.24
N GLY A 226 -20.11 -0.84 -15.37
CA GLY A 226 -19.00 -1.77 -15.64
C GLY A 226 -18.11 -2.04 -14.44
N SER A 227 -17.06 -2.82 -14.68
CA SER A 227 -16.03 -3.08 -13.66
C SER A 227 -15.01 -1.96 -13.61
N VAL A 228 -14.64 -1.57 -12.39
CA VAL A 228 -13.56 -0.62 -12.12
C VAL A 228 -12.21 -1.34 -12.24
N SER A 229 -11.26 -0.67 -12.84
CA SER A 229 -9.84 -1.03 -12.86
C SER A 229 -9.01 0.09 -12.25
N PHE A 230 -7.86 -0.27 -11.68
CA PHE A 230 -6.92 0.66 -11.08
C PHE A 230 -5.67 0.75 -11.94
N ASP A 231 -5.01 1.91 -11.97
CA ASP A 231 -3.71 2.05 -12.61
C ASP A 231 -2.60 1.54 -11.66
N GLU A 232 -2.83 1.60 -10.34
CA GLU A 232 -1.94 1.12 -9.29
C GLU A 232 -2.37 -0.26 -8.73
N ASP A 233 -1.44 -1.22 -8.68
CA ASP A 233 -1.72 -2.62 -8.30
C ASP A 233 -2.13 -2.76 -6.82
N GLU A 234 -1.60 -1.92 -5.93
CA GLU A 234 -1.91 -1.92 -4.50
C GLU A 234 -3.39 -1.70 -4.22
N LEU A 235 -4.08 -0.94 -5.07
CA LEU A 235 -5.48 -0.59 -4.86
C LEU A 235 -6.40 -1.82 -4.95
N TYR A 236 -5.99 -2.87 -5.66
CA TYR A 236 -6.73 -4.14 -5.69
C TYR A 236 -6.73 -4.85 -4.32
N TYR A 237 -5.70 -4.68 -3.50
CA TYR A 237 -5.59 -5.29 -2.18
C TYR A 237 -6.07 -4.38 -1.05
N VAL A 238 -6.17 -3.07 -1.32
CA VAL A 238 -6.62 -2.07 -0.36
C VAL A 238 -8.10 -1.77 -0.52
N VAL A 239 -8.53 -1.41 -1.73
CA VAL A 239 -9.91 -0.94 -1.97
C VAL A 239 -10.89 -2.10 -1.97
N LEU A 240 -10.58 -3.20 -2.67
CA LEU A 240 -11.55 -4.30 -2.84
C LEU A 240 -12.02 -4.88 -1.49
N PRO A 241 -11.14 -5.27 -0.54
CA PRO A 241 -11.61 -5.78 0.75
C PRO A 241 -12.45 -4.77 1.54
N LEU A 242 -12.18 -3.47 1.39
CA LEU A 242 -12.96 -2.42 2.06
C LEU A 242 -14.34 -2.20 1.44
N LEU A 243 -14.57 -2.58 0.18
CA LEU A 243 -15.91 -2.61 -0.42
C LEU A 243 -16.81 -3.70 0.19
N GLU A 244 -16.21 -4.73 0.79
CA GLU A 244 -16.91 -5.83 1.46
C GLU A 244 -17.09 -5.62 2.96
N ASP A 245 -16.36 -4.67 3.58
CA ASP A 245 -16.47 -4.39 5.00
C ASP A 245 -17.77 -3.60 5.29
N PRO A 246 -18.72 -4.16 6.06
CA PRO A 246 -20.01 -3.53 6.31
C PRO A 246 -19.92 -2.25 7.15
N LYS A 247 -18.77 -1.97 7.78
CA LYS A 247 -18.53 -0.74 8.55
C LYS A 247 -18.03 0.41 7.67
N VAL A 248 -17.54 0.11 6.47
CA VAL A 248 -17.02 1.11 5.53
C VAL A 248 -18.14 1.50 4.58
N GLN A 249 -18.46 2.79 4.51
CA GLN A 249 -19.41 3.28 3.51
C GLN A 249 -18.66 3.71 2.26
N THR A 250 -19.16 3.31 1.10
CA THR A 250 -18.45 3.47 -0.16
C THR A 250 -19.35 4.07 -1.23
N HIS A 251 -18.86 5.09 -1.91
CA HIS A 251 -19.54 5.67 -3.07
C HIS A 251 -18.52 5.94 -4.16
N ALA A 252 -18.98 5.97 -5.41
CA ALA A 252 -18.17 6.33 -6.54
C ALA A 252 -18.78 7.54 -7.25
N SER A 253 -17.97 8.29 -8.00
CA SER A 253 -18.47 9.32 -8.89
C SER A 253 -17.60 9.41 -10.14
N ILE A 254 -18.22 9.68 -11.28
CA ILE A 254 -17.47 9.90 -12.53
C ILE A 254 -16.95 11.32 -12.54
N THR A 255 -15.64 11.48 -12.72
CA THR A 255 -14.99 12.79 -12.78
C THR A 255 -14.72 13.24 -14.22
N LYS A 256 -14.48 12.29 -15.12
CA LYS A 256 -14.14 12.58 -16.52
C LYS A 256 -14.53 11.43 -17.42
N VAL A 257 -14.98 11.73 -18.63
CA VAL A 257 -15.21 10.74 -19.69
C VAL A 257 -14.29 11.04 -20.87
N GLU A 258 -13.38 10.12 -21.16
CA GLU A 258 -12.44 10.19 -22.28
C GLU A 258 -12.95 9.34 -23.44
N LYS A 259 -13.21 9.98 -24.58
CA LYS A 259 -13.69 9.29 -25.77
C LYS A 259 -12.51 8.72 -26.57
N SER A 260 -12.47 7.40 -26.75
CA SER A 260 -11.52 6.75 -27.66
C SER A 260 -12.22 6.17 -28.88
N ARG A 261 -11.73 6.51 -30.07
CA ARG A 261 -12.23 5.96 -31.34
C ARG A 261 -11.91 4.46 -31.53
N ARG A 262 -10.99 3.88 -30.73
CA ARG A 262 -10.53 2.49 -30.86
C ARG A 262 -10.94 1.56 -29.70
N PHE A 263 -11.14 2.08 -28.49
CA PHE A 263 -11.23 1.26 -27.28
C PHE A 263 -12.50 1.50 -26.43
N GLY A 264 -13.48 2.23 -26.95
CA GLY A 264 -14.67 2.67 -26.18
C GLY A 264 -14.36 3.88 -25.30
N ASN A 265 -15.37 4.38 -24.59
CA ASN A 265 -15.14 5.49 -23.65
C ASN A 265 -14.46 4.96 -22.39
N ARG A 266 -13.46 5.70 -21.89
CA ARG A 266 -12.85 5.48 -20.57
C ARG A 266 -13.46 6.49 -19.61
N MET A 267 -14.14 6.01 -18.59
CA MET A 267 -14.73 6.84 -17.54
C MET A 267 -13.78 6.81 -16.34
N ASN A 268 -13.21 7.95 -15.99
CA ASN A 268 -12.43 8.07 -14.75
C ASN A 268 -13.40 8.22 -13.58
N VAL A 269 -13.16 7.42 -12.56
CA VAL A 269 -14.01 7.30 -11.38
C VAL A 269 -13.18 7.62 -10.16
N VAL A 270 -13.74 8.41 -9.25
CA VAL A 270 -13.21 8.57 -7.89
C VAL A 270 -14.06 7.73 -6.96
N ILE A 271 -13.41 6.91 -6.14
CA ILE A 271 -14.02 6.08 -5.11
C ILE A 271 -13.77 6.76 -3.77
N GLU A 272 -14.83 7.07 -3.06
CA GLU A 272 -14.81 7.58 -1.70
C GLU A 272 -15.01 6.42 -0.73
N LEU A 273 -14.02 6.19 0.13
CA LEU A 273 -14.11 5.27 1.26
C LEU A 273 -14.26 6.09 2.54
N MET A 274 -15.39 5.92 3.23
CA MET A 274 -15.65 6.49 4.54
C MET A 274 -15.31 5.43 5.60
N ILE A 275 -14.12 5.57 6.19
CA ILE A 275 -13.53 4.60 7.11
C ILE A 275 -13.73 5.10 8.55
N PRO A 276 -14.41 4.34 9.42
CA PRO A 276 -14.50 4.69 10.84
C PRO A 276 -13.12 4.77 11.50
N LYS A 277 -12.90 5.75 12.38
CA LYS A 277 -11.62 5.93 13.09
C LYS A 277 -11.27 4.76 14.00
N ASP A 278 -12.28 4.08 14.52
CA ASP A 278 -12.13 2.91 15.38
C ASP A 278 -12.02 1.59 14.60
N LEU A 279 -12.14 1.62 13.26
CA LEU A 279 -11.96 0.44 12.42
C LEU A 279 -10.50 0.01 12.47
N LYS A 280 -10.28 -1.17 13.07
CA LYS A 280 -9.00 -1.87 13.12
C LYS A 280 -9.05 -3.08 12.21
N ASP A 281 -8.04 -3.22 11.36
CA ASP A 281 -7.86 -4.43 10.58
C ASP A 281 -7.59 -5.62 11.49
N VAL A 282 -8.03 -6.79 11.03
CA VAL A 282 -7.72 -8.08 11.65
C VAL A 282 -6.86 -8.86 10.67
N ALA A 283 -5.63 -9.15 11.07
CA ALA A 283 -4.72 -9.95 10.26
C ALA A 283 -5.30 -11.34 10.03
N VAL A 284 -5.33 -11.77 8.77
CA VAL A 284 -5.90 -13.06 8.36
C VAL A 284 -4.82 -14.14 8.23
N SER A 285 -5.24 -15.39 8.27
CA SER A 285 -4.40 -16.54 7.91
C SER A 285 -5.14 -17.40 6.89
N ASN A 286 -4.49 -17.67 5.77
CA ASN A 286 -5.00 -18.44 4.64
C ASN A 286 -4.36 -19.83 4.57
N GLU A 287 -3.77 -20.32 5.66
CA GLU A 287 -3.03 -21.58 5.72
C GLU A 287 -3.81 -22.76 5.12
N ARG A 288 -5.11 -22.87 5.42
CA ARG A 288 -5.95 -23.96 4.90
C ARG A 288 -6.13 -23.88 3.39
N GLN A 289 -6.38 -22.69 2.85
CA GLN A 289 -6.59 -22.43 1.44
C GLN A 289 -5.29 -22.68 0.66
N ILE A 290 -4.16 -22.21 1.20
CA ILE A 290 -2.82 -22.40 0.63
C ILE A 290 -2.49 -23.90 0.56
N LYS A 291 -2.62 -24.63 1.67
CA LYS A 291 -2.35 -26.09 1.72
C LYS A 291 -3.19 -26.87 0.70
N ARG A 292 -4.50 -26.58 0.61
CA ARG A 292 -5.38 -27.22 -0.39
C ARG A 292 -4.95 -26.97 -1.83
N ARG A 293 -4.34 -25.81 -2.12
CA ARG A 293 -3.92 -25.46 -3.48
C ARG A 293 -2.57 -26.09 -3.85
N ILE A 294 -1.69 -26.22 -2.87
CA ILE A 294 -0.39 -26.88 -2.98
C ILE A 294 -0.58 -28.35 -3.36
N GLY A 295 -1.30 -29.12 -2.54
CA GLY A 295 -1.51 -30.57 -2.74
C GLY A 295 -2.32 -31.20 -1.61
#